data_AF-A0A8E7CR96-F1
#
_entry.id   AF-A0A8E7CR96-F1
#
_cell.length_a   1.000
_cell.length_b   1.000
_cell.length_c   1.000
_cell.angle_alpha   90.00
_cell.angle_beta   90.00
_cell.angle_gamma   90.00
#
_symmetry.space_group_name_H-M   'P 1'
#
loop_
_entity.id
_entity.type
_entity.pdbx_description
1 polymer ?
#
loop_
_entity_poly.entity_id
_entity_poly.type
_entity_poly.pdbx_seq_one_letter_code
_entity_poly.pdbx_strand_id
1 'polypeptide(L)'
;MVLLNSKRKSKKGFSLLELLLVLGIIAALVVAAFIVYPKVQASQRAQAESNNIATIQAGVKALYTSASSFTGLTNTVAVQAKIFPDNMLSGTGNAAKPINAFKGNVTLAAAGNFYTAKVGSKVVKAADGTLDVAATAAACNNATSNTLVFTSI
;
A
#
# COMPACT_ATOMS: atom_id res chain seq x y z
N MET A 1 -59.14 -39.83 -35.83
CA MET A 1 -59.20 -38.89 -34.68
C MET A 1 -57.89 -39.04 -33.92
N VAL A 2 -56.98 -38.05 -34.01
CA VAL A 2 -55.65 -38.10 -33.37
C VAL A 2 -55.66 -37.16 -32.17
N LEU A 3 -55.42 -37.71 -30.97
CA LEU A 3 -55.32 -36.95 -29.72
C LEU A 3 -53.86 -36.52 -29.51
N LEU A 4 -53.55 -35.24 -29.68
CA LEU A 4 -52.25 -34.68 -29.30
C LEU A 4 -52.22 -34.40 -27.79
N ASN A 5 -51.55 -35.26 -27.03
CA ASN A 5 -51.29 -35.08 -25.60
C ASN A 5 -50.10 -34.13 -25.38
N SER A 6 -50.34 -32.82 -25.30
CA SER A 6 -49.31 -31.83 -24.93
C SER A 6 -49.14 -31.75 -23.41
N LYS A 7 -48.10 -32.40 -22.86
CA LYS A 7 -47.66 -32.18 -21.48
C LYS A 7 -46.98 -30.81 -21.36
N ARG A 8 -47.72 -29.77 -20.91
CA ARG A 8 -47.11 -28.49 -20.52
C ARG A 8 -46.21 -28.71 -19.30
N LYS A 9 -44.89 -28.55 -19.46
CA LYS A 9 -43.94 -28.50 -18.33
C LYS A 9 -44.16 -27.19 -17.57
N SER A 10 -44.65 -27.28 -16.33
CA SER A 10 -44.71 -26.13 -15.42
C SER A 10 -43.30 -25.61 -15.14
N LYS A 11 -43.02 -24.36 -15.51
CA LYS A 11 -41.80 -23.66 -15.11
C LYS A 11 -42.04 -23.17 -13.69
N LYS A 12 -41.28 -23.68 -12.71
CA LYS A 12 -41.28 -23.11 -11.36
C LYS A 12 -40.71 -21.69 -11.46
N GLY A 13 -41.57 -20.69 -11.27
CA GLY A 13 -41.15 -19.30 -11.15
C GLY A 13 -40.66 -19.01 -9.73
N PHE A 14 -39.80 -18.02 -9.57
CA PHE A 14 -39.43 -17.50 -8.25
C PHE A 14 -40.63 -16.80 -7.61
N SER A 15 -40.81 -17.03 -6.32
CA SER A 15 -41.80 -16.28 -5.55
C SER A 15 -41.38 -14.81 -5.46
N LEU A 16 -42.35 -13.90 -5.46
CA LEU A 16 -42.08 -12.46 -5.29
C LEU A 16 -41.33 -12.19 -3.98
N LEU A 17 -41.63 -12.96 -2.93
CA LEU A 17 -40.98 -12.84 -1.62
C LEU A 17 -39.50 -13.28 -1.68
N GLU A 18 -39.17 -14.35 -2.41
CA GLU A 18 -37.79 -14.78 -2.61
C GLU A 18 -36.96 -13.71 -3.33
N LEU A 19 -37.55 -13.07 -4.35
CA LEU A 19 -36.88 -11.98 -5.07
C LEU A 19 -36.62 -10.77 -4.16
N LEU A 20 -37.61 -10.37 -3.35
CA LEU A 20 -37.44 -9.26 -2.41
C LEU A 20 -36.38 -9.55 -1.34
N LEU A 21 -36.35 -10.77 -0.80
CA LEU A 21 -35.34 -11.18 0.16
C LEU A 21 -33.94 -11.13 -0.46
N VAL A 22 -33.78 -11.66 -1.67
CA VAL A 22 -32.50 -11.65 -2.39
C VAL A 22 -32.02 -10.21 -2.64
N LEU A 23 -32.91 -9.32 -3.08
CA LEU A 23 -32.57 -7.90 -3.27
C LEU A 23 -32.16 -7.22 -1.96
N GLY A 24 -32.82 -7.53 -0.85
CA GLY A 24 -32.44 -7.03 0.48
C GLY A 24 -31.03 -7.46 0.90
N ILE A 25 -30.68 -8.73 0.68
CA ILE A 25 -29.32 -9.24 0.98
C ILE A 25 -28.29 -8.58 0.07
N ILE A 26 -28.56 -8.47 -1.23
CA ILE A 26 -27.65 -7.82 -2.19
C ILE A 26 -27.40 -6.36 -1.79
N ALA A 27 -28.44 -5.62 -1.41
CA ALA A 27 -28.29 -4.23 -0.96
C ALA A 27 -27.36 -4.11 0.25
N ALA A 28 -27.50 -5.00 1.25
CA ALA A 28 -26.63 -5.01 2.43
C ALA A 28 -25.17 -5.35 2.08
N LEU A 29 -24.95 -6.32 1.19
CA LEU A 29 -23.60 -6.71 0.74
C LEU A 29 -22.88 -5.57 0.00
N VAL A 30 -23.61 -4.82 -0.83
CA VAL A 30 -23.06 -3.69 -1.56
C VAL A 30 -22.57 -2.59 -0.60
N VAL A 31 -23.37 -2.24 0.42
CA VAL A 31 -22.97 -1.26 1.45
C VAL A 31 -21.72 -1.72 2.20
N ALA A 32 -21.66 -2.99 2.61
CA ALA A 32 -20.50 -3.55 3.27
C ALA A 32 -19.24 -3.48 2.39
N ALA A 33 -19.36 -3.81 1.10
CA ALA A 33 -18.26 -3.75 0.14
C ALA A 33 -17.71 -2.32 -0.01
N PHE A 34 -18.57 -1.31 -0.07
CA PHE A 34 -18.15 0.10 -0.17
C PHE A 34 -17.34 0.58 1.05
N ILE A 35 -17.60 0.05 2.25
CA ILE A 35 -16.85 0.39 3.46
C ILE A 35 -15.47 -0.29 3.48
N VAL A 36 -15.40 -1.54 3.01
CA VAL A 36 -14.18 -2.36 3.09
C VAL A 36 -13.23 -2.07 1.93
N TYR A 37 -13.74 -1.80 0.73
CA TYR A 37 -12.93 -1.62 -0.49
C TYR A 37 -11.84 -0.53 -0.36
N PRO A 38 -12.13 0.70 0.14
CA PRO A 38 -11.09 1.71 0.32
C PRO A 38 -10.00 1.28 1.30
N LYS A 39 -10.37 0.55 2.37
CA LYS A 39 -9.44 0.06 3.39
C LYS A 39 -8.50 -1.00 2.83
N VAL A 40 -9.04 -1.95 2.06
CA VAL A 40 -8.23 -2.98 1.39
C VAL A 40 -7.32 -2.34 0.36
N GLN A 41 -7.82 -1.42 -0.47
CA GLN A 41 -6.99 -0.73 -1.45
C GLN A 41 -5.83 0.04 -0.79
N ALA A 42 -6.08 0.75 0.31
CA ALA A 42 -5.04 1.44 1.07
C ALA A 42 -4.00 0.47 1.66
N SER A 43 -4.46 -0.65 2.23
CA SER A 43 -3.58 -1.70 2.76
C SER A 43 -2.71 -2.33 1.67
N GLN A 44 -3.29 -2.64 0.50
CA GLN A 44 -2.54 -3.17 -0.64
C GLN A 44 -1.48 -2.18 -1.15
N ARG A 45 -1.81 -0.87 -1.22
CA ARG A 45 -0.84 0.17 -1.59
C ARG A 45 0.30 0.28 -0.58
N ALA A 46 -0.01 0.25 0.72
CA ALA A 46 1.00 0.30 1.79
C ALA A 46 1.92 -0.93 1.77
N GLN A 47 1.36 -2.11 1.49
CA GLN A 47 2.15 -3.34 1.36
C GLN A 47 3.05 -3.31 0.13
N ALA A 48 2.53 -2.86 -1.02
CA ALA A 48 3.32 -2.70 -2.24
C ALA A 48 4.47 -1.71 -2.02
N GLU A 49 4.20 -0.57 -1.37
CA GLU A 49 5.24 0.41 -1.05
C GLU A 49 6.31 -0.15 -0.11
N SER A 50 5.91 -0.94 0.89
CA SER A 50 6.86 -1.58 1.82
C SER A 50 7.81 -2.55 1.08
N ASN A 51 7.28 -3.32 0.12
CA ASN A 51 8.08 -4.20 -0.74
C ASN A 51 9.00 -3.41 -1.67
N ASN A 52 8.52 -2.29 -2.21
CA ASN A 52 9.33 -1.40 -3.03
C ASN A 52 10.49 -0.80 -2.22
N ILE A 53 10.24 -0.32 -0.98
CA ILE A 53 11.29 0.21 -0.09
C ILE A 53 12.33 -0.86 0.24
N ALA A 54 11.90 -2.09 0.53
CA ALA A 54 12.84 -3.19 0.78
C ALA A 54 13.72 -3.48 -0.45
N THR A 55 13.15 -3.42 -1.65
CA THR A 55 13.88 -3.57 -2.92
C THR A 55 14.90 -2.44 -3.11
N ILE A 56 14.49 -1.19 -2.88
CA ILE A 56 15.37 -0.03 -2.95
C ILE A 56 16.51 -0.15 -1.94
N GLN A 57 16.22 -0.51 -0.69
CA GLN A 57 17.24 -0.69 0.36
C GLN A 57 18.25 -1.76 -0.03
N ALA A 58 17.78 -2.90 -0.56
CA ALA A 58 18.66 -3.96 -1.04
C ALA A 58 19.51 -3.50 -2.23
N GLY A 59 18.92 -2.78 -3.19
CA GLY A 59 19.63 -2.25 -4.36
C GLY A 59 20.68 -1.19 -4.00
N VAL A 60 20.35 -0.25 -3.09
CA VAL A 60 21.31 0.74 -2.57
C VAL A 60 22.43 0.03 -1.82
N LYS A 61 22.12 -0.93 -0.95
CA LYS A 61 23.14 -1.69 -0.23
C LYS A 61 24.03 -2.47 -1.19
N ALA A 62 23.46 -3.08 -2.23
CA ALA A 62 24.19 -3.79 -3.28
C ALA A 62 25.17 -2.88 -4.02
N LEU A 63 24.70 -1.70 -4.46
CA LEU A 63 25.50 -0.73 -5.21
C LEU A 63 26.67 -0.16 -4.40
N TYR A 64 26.50 -0.01 -3.08
CA TYR A 64 27.51 0.55 -2.18
C TYR A 64 28.18 -0.50 -1.28
N THR A 65 28.11 -1.80 -1.62
CA THR A 65 28.65 -2.90 -0.79
C THR A 65 30.11 -2.74 -0.41
N SER A 66 30.94 -2.22 -1.33
CA SER A 66 32.37 -1.99 -1.11
C SER A 66 32.70 -0.54 -0.76
N ALA A 67 31.69 0.33 -0.68
CA ALA A 67 31.87 1.72 -0.33
C ALA A 67 31.81 1.89 1.19
N SER A 68 32.69 2.73 1.75
CA SER A 68 32.66 3.09 3.17
C SER A 68 31.56 4.10 3.51
N SER A 69 30.90 4.68 2.50
CA SER A 69 29.81 5.64 2.66
C SER A 69 28.86 5.63 1.46
N PHE A 70 27.67 6.21 1.64
CA PHE A 70 26.69 6.45 0.57
C PHE A 70 26.90 7.81 -0.13
N THR A 71 28.09 8.41 -0.02
CA THR A 71 28.37 9.71 -0.62
C THR A 71 28.11 9.67 -2.13
N GLY A 72 27.43 10.68 -2.67
CA GLY A 72 27.03 10.74 -4.08
C GLY A 72 25.74 9.97 -4.40
N LEU A 73 25.10 9.31 -3.43
CA LEU A 73 23.77 8.75 -3.61
C LEU A 73 22.78 9.88 -3.92
N THR A 74 22.20 9.82 -5.10
CA THR A 74 21.15 10.71 -5.58
C THR A 74 20.10 9.89 -6.33
N ASN A 75 18.91 10.46 -6.51
CA ASN A 75 17.86 9.82 -7.32
C ASN A 75 18.35 9.47 -8.73
N THR A 76 19.12 10.35 -9.37
CA THR A 76 19.62 10.14 -10.74
C THR A 76 20.53 8.91 -10.80
N VAL A 77 21.47 8.78 -9.86
CA VAL A 77 22.37 7.61 -9.78
C VAL A 77 21.56 6.33 -9.52
N ALA A 78 20.59 6.37 -8.60
CA ALA A 78 19.76 5.22 -8.28
C ALA A 78 18.82 4.80 -9.41
N VAL A 79 18.31 5.74 -10.21
CA VAL A 79 17.53 5.45 -11.43
C VAL A 79 18.43 4.81 -12.49
N GLN A 80 19.62 5.35 -12.73
CA GLN A 80 20.58 4.76 -13.68
C GLN A 80 21.03 3.36 -13.27
N ALA A 81 21.18 3.13 -11.96
CA ALA A 81 21.50 1.83 -11.39
C ALA A 81 20.30 0.86 -11.33
N LYS A 82 19.12 1.26 -11.83
CA LYS A 82 17.88 0.46 -11.82
C LYS A 82 17.48 -0.06 -10.43
N ILE A 83 17.76 0.73 -9.40
CA ILE A 83 17.42 0.40 -8.01
C ILE A 83 15.92 0.58 -7.76
N PHE A 84 15.31 1.60 -8.39
CA PHE A 84 13.87 1.83 -8.30
C PHE A 84 13.11 0.84 -9.18
N PRO A 85 12.10 0.15 -8.64
CA PRO A 85 11.18 -0.66 -9.43
C PRO A 85 10.41 0.19 -10.47
N ASP A 86 10.05 -0.41 -11.61
CA ASP A 86 9.38 0.30 -12.72
C ASP A 86 8.05 0.96 -12.31
N ASN A 87 7.29 0.34 -11.39
CA ASN A 87 6.04 0.89 -10.86
C ASN A 87 6.22 2.15 -9.99
N MET A 88 7.45 2.51 -9.64
CA MET A 88 7.80 3.74 -8.93
C MET A 88 8.37 4.82 -9.85
N LEU A 89 8.58 4.55 -11.14
CA LEU A 89 9.16 5.53 -12.05
C LEU A 89 8.06 6.29 -12.80
N SER A 90 8.09 7.62 -12.69
CA SER A 90 7.30 8.52 -13.52
C SER A 90 8.17 9.12 -14.62
N GLY A 91 7.81 8.87 -15.88
CA GLY A 91 8.62 9.22 -17.05
C GLY A 91 9.53 8.08 -17.48
N THR A 92 10.45 8.37 -18.41
CA THR A 92 11.32 7.35 -19.03
C THR A 92 12.79 7.76 -18.99
N GLY A 93 13.67 6.75 -19.03
CA GLY A 93 15.12 6.94 -19.06
C GLY A 93 15.70 7.52 -17.78
N ASN A 94 16.88 8.13 -17.90
CA ASN A 94 17.70 8.58 -16.75
C ASN A 94 17.11 9.80 -16.00
N ALA A 95 16.08 10.44 -16.56
CA ALA A 95 15.38 11.56 -15.95
C ALA A 95 14.06 11.15 -15.27
N ALA A 96 13.75 9.85 -15.24
CA ALA A 96 12.57 9.34 -14.57
C ALA A 96 12.57 9.76 -13.09
N LYS A 97 11.40 10.20 -12.60
CA LYS A 97 11.23 10.69 -11.24
C LYS A 97 10.65 9.58 -10.37
N PRO A 98 11.34 9.17 -9.29
CA PRO A 98 10.80 8.23 -8.32
C PRO A 98 9.57 8.81 -7.62
N ILE A 99 8.47 8.06 -7.65
CA ILE A 99 7.21 8.34 -6.97
C ILE A 99 6.77 7.11 -6.19
N ASN A 100 6.13 7.33 -5.05
CA ASN A 100 5.58 6.24 -4.24
C ASN A 100 4.17 5.82 -4.72
N ALA A 101 3.62 4.76 -4.11
CA ALA A 101 2.26 4.29 -4.36
C ALA A 101 1.17 5.37 -4.11
N PHE A 102 1.50 6.44 -3.39
CA PHE A 102 0.63 7.57 -3.05
C PHE A 102 0.84 8.80 -3.95
N LYS A 103 1.65 8.66 -5.02
CA LYS A 103 2.00 9.75 -5.98
C LYS A 103 2.84 10.88 -5.38
N GLY A 104 3.38 10.71 -4.18
CA GLY A 104 4.37 11.60 -3.59
C GLY A 104 5.77 11.36 -4.17
N ASN A 105 6.60 12.40 -4.18
CA ASN A 105 7.99 12.29 -4.59
C ASN A 105 8.81 11.46 -3.60
N VAL A 106 9.72 10.65 -4.12
CA VAL A 106 10.70 9.89 -3.32
C VAL A 106 12.08 10.50 -3.55
N THR A 107 12.80 10.75 -2.45
CA THR A 107 14.18 11.28 -2.47
C THR A 107 15.09 10.33 -1.71
N LEU A 108 16.17 9.91 -2.37
CA LEU A 108 17.30 9.23 -1.74
C LEU A 108 18.40 10.24 -1.46
N ALA A 109 18.89 10.20 -0.23
CA ALA A 109 20.02 10.97 0.23
C ALA A 109 20.83 10.12 1.21
N ALA A 110 22.15 10.34 1.24
CA ALA A 110 22.97 9.84 2.32
C ALA A 110 22.64 10.63 3.60
N ALA A 111 22.14 9.93 4.62
CA ALA A 111 21.83 10.51 5.93
C ALA A 111 22.43 9.63 7.04
N GLY A 112 22.65 10.23 8.21
CA GLY A 112 22.99 9.49 9.42
C GLY A 112 21.84 8.57 9.86
N ASN A 113 22.14 7.61 10.72
CA ASN A 113 21.11 6.76 11.31
C ASN A 113 20.11 7.61 12.10
N PHE A 114 18.82 7.31 11.96
CA PHE A 114 17.80 7.90 12.83
C PHE A 114 17.97 7.36 14.26
N TYR A 115 18.41 8.22 15.15
CA TYR A 115 18.67 7.97 16.57
C TYR A 115 17.35 7.79 17.35
N THR A 116 16.35 8.62 17.08
CA THR A 116 15.01 8.49 17.67
C THR A 116 13.91 8.69 16.63
N ALA A 117 12.73 8.11 16.87
CA ALA A 117 11.53 8.35 16.06
C ALA A 117 10.30 8.59 16.95
N LYS A 118 9.45 9.53 16.53
CA LYS A 118 8.19 9.87 17.19
C LYS A 118 7.03 9.91 16.20
N VAL A 119 5.84 9.55 16.70
CA VAL A 119 4.55 9.82 16.06
C VAL A 119 3.83 10.87 16.92
N GLY A 120 3.71 12.10 16.41
CA GLY A 120 3.31 13.24 17.23
C GLY A 120 4.26 13.40 18.43
N SER A 121 3.71 13.37 19.64
CA SER A 121 4.49 13.43 20.89
C SER A 121 4.99 12.07 21.39
N LYS A 122 4.51 10.95 20.83
CA LYS A 122 4.85 9.60 21.31
C LYS A 122 6.18 9.13 20.73
N VAL A 123 7.14 8.80 21.60
CA VAL A 123 8.37 8.09 21.20
C VAL A 123 8.02 6.66 20.84
N VAL A 124 8.36 6.27 19.61
CA VAL A 124 8.15 4.92 19.07
C VAL A 124 9.46 4.20 18.77
N LYS A 125 10.57 4.94 18.72
CA LYS A 125 11.92 4.39 18.77
C LYS A 125 12.74 5.29 19.68
N ALA A 126 13.17 4.74 20.82
CA ALA A 126 14.12 5.39 21.71
C ALA A 126 15.54 5.33 21.13
N ALA A 127 16.43 6.15 21.69
CA ALA A 127 17.86 6.09 21.42
C ALA A 127 18.37 4.66 21.55
N ASP A 128 19.09 4.17 20.53
CA ASP A 128 19.68 2.82 20.46
C ASP A 128 18.70 1.65 20.60
N GLY A 129 17.38 1.92 20.67
CA GLY A 129 16.32 0.92 20.75
C GLY A 129 15.83 0.47 19.38
N THR A 130 15.05 -0.61 19.34
CA THR A 130 14.31 -1.00 18.13
C THR A 130 13.02 -0.19 17.98
N LEU A 131 12.47 -0.14 16.77
CA LEU A 131 11.15 0.45 16.55
C LEU A 131 10.09 -0.39 17.27
N ASP A 132 9.32 0.23 18.16
CA ASP A 132 8.15 -0.38 18.78
C ASP A 132 6.97 -0.28 17.80
N VAL A 133 6.73 -1.37 17.08
CA VAL A 133 5.67 -1.48 16.08
C VAL A 133 4.28 -1.34 16.72
N ALA A 134 4.09 -1.83 17.95
CA ALA A 134 2.82 -1.74 18.65
C ALA A 134 2.53 -0.29 19.07
N ALA A 135 3.51 0.40 19.66
CA ALA A 135 3.38 1.82 19.98
C ALA A 135 3.21 2.69 18.73
N THR A 136 3.87 2.34 17.62
CA THR A 136 3.70 3.04 16.33
C THR A 136 2.28 2.89 15.82
N ALA A 137 1.74 1.67 15.80
CA ALA A 137 0.38 1.41 15.34
C ALA A 137 -0.67 2.13 16.20
N ALA A 138 -0.48 2.15 17.53
CA ALA A 138 -1.37 2.86 18.44
C ALA A 138 -1.28 4.40 18.30
N ALA A 139 -0.08 4.93 18.01
CA ALA A 139 0.13 6.37 17.88
C ALA A 139 -0.31 6.93 16.52
N CYS A 140 -0.30 6.13 15.46
CA CYS A 140 -0.86 6.48 14.15
C CYS A 140 -2.39 6.39 14.15
N ASN A 141 -3.03 7.24 14.94
CA ASN A 141 -4.47 7.18 15.22
C ASN A 141 -5.34 8.04 14.29
N ASN A 142 -4.74 8.92 13.49
CA ASN A 142 -5.46 9.78 12.58
C ASN A 142 -5.46 9.17 11.17
N ALA A 143 -6.66 8.96 10.63
CA ALA A 143 -6.85 8.36 9.31
C ALA A 143 -6.42 9.27 8.13
N THR A 144 -6.27 10.58 8.36
CA THR A 144 -5.95 11.55 7.30
C THR A 144 -4.51 12.06 7.34
N SER A 145 -3.92 12.24 8.53
CA SER A 145 -2.55 12.73 8.65
C SER A 145 -1.91 12.38 10.00
N ASN A 146 -0.67 11.91 9.97
CA ASN A 146 0.17 11.68 11.15
C ASN A 146 1.51 12.39 10.97
N THR A 147 2.00 13.05 12.00
CA THR A 147 3.32 13.70 11.97
C THR A 147 4.39 12.72 12.47
N LEU A 148 5.32 12.37 11.60
CA LEU A 148 6.48 11.54 11.95
C LEU A 148 7.69 12.44 12.14
N VAL A 149 8.36 12.33 13.28
CA VAL A 149 9.61 13.05 13.56
C VAL A 149 10.73 12.06 13.71
N PHE A 150 11.75 12.19 12.86
CA PHE A 150 12.99 11.43 12.95
C PHE A 150 14.11 12.36 13.37
N THR A 151 14.89 11.95 14.37
CA THR A 151 16.07 12.69 14.82
C THR A 151 17.29 11.83 14.56
N SER A 152 18.22 12.33 13.76
CA SER A 152 19.57 11.77 13.63
C SER A 152 20.52 12.44 14.61
N ILE A 153 21.62 11.75 14.94
CA ILE A 153 22.82 12.30 15.61
C ILE A 153 23.84 12.73 14.57
#